data_AF-A0A6V7XG69-F1
#
_entry.id   AF-A0A6V7XG69-F1
#
_cell.length_a   1.000
_cell.length_b   1.000
_cell.length_c   1.000
_cell.angle_alpha   90.00
_cell.angle_beta   90.00
_cell.angle_gamma   90.00
#
_symmetry.space_group_name_H-M   'P 1'
#
loop_
_entity.id
_entity.type
_entity.pdbx_description
1 polymer ?
#
loop_
_entity_poly.entity_id
_entity_poly.type
_entity_poly.pdbx_seq_one_letter_code
_entity_poly.pdbx_strand_id
1 'polypeptide(L)'
;MEKPRINPCIGKQIELVVLVISRRELVHRRMGIRNSWAKDASKKMIIRYVIGGPSEDEENSEKLDKILDEEQEQFGDLIRYYNIMEGYHFLQFKVCI
;
A
#
# COMPACT_ATOMS: atom_id res chain seq x y z
N MET A 1 -9.16 -21.75 -1.91
CA MET A 1 -8.29 -21.46 -3.08
C MET A 1 -7.34 -20.35 -2.68
N GLU A 2 -6.04 -20.58 -2.70
CA GLU A 2 -5.05 -19.51 -2.50
C GLU A 2 -5.14 -18.52 -3.67
N LYS A 3 -5.36 -17.23 -3.37
CA LYS A 3 -5.39 -16.18 -4.41
C LYS A 3 -3.98 -16.02 -5.01
N PRO A 4 -3.86 -15.78 -6.33
CA PRO A 4 -2.56 -15.66 -6.99
C PRO A 4 -1.76 -14.48 -6.42
N ARG A 5 -0.48 -14.72 -6.10
CA ARG A 5 0.45 -13.66 -5.69
C ARG A 5 0.65 -12.68 -6.84
N ILE A 6 0.24 -11.42 -6.64
CA ILE A 6 0.54 -10.33 -7.56
C ILE A 6 2.04 -10.08 -7.53
N ASN A 7 2.74 -10.45 -8.60
CA ASN A 7 4.18 -10.26 -8.72
C ASN A 7 4.49 -9.09 -9.68
N PRO A 8 4.64 -7.87 -9.15
CA PRO A 8 4.68 -6.65 -9.97
C PRO A 8 5.92 -6.55 -10.87
N CYS A 9 7.00 -7.26 -10.51
CA CYS A 9 8.31 -7.18 -11.15
C CYS A 9 8.59 -8.31 -12.15
N ILE A 10 7.77 -9.38 -12.20
CA ILE A 10 8.08 -10.53 -13.07
C ILE A 10 8.07 -10.09 -14.54
N GLY A 11 9.18 -10.36 -15.23
CA GLY A 11 9.34 -10.07 -16.65
C GLY A 11 9.46 -8.58 -16.99
N LYS A 12 9.63 -7.70 -16.01
CA LYS A 12 9.76 -6.25 -16.22
C LYS A 12 11.14 -5.76 -15.81
N GLN A 13 11.74 -4.91 -16.64
CA GLN A 13 12.90 -4.11 -16.25
C GLN A 13 12.41 -2.88 -15.50
N ILE A 14 12.52 -2.93 -14.17
CA ILE A 14 12.12 -1.84 -13.27
C ILE A 14 13.33 -0.95 -13.03
N GLU A 15 13.20 0.35 -13.31
CA GLU A 15 14.25 1.35 -13.13
C GLU A 15 14.00 2.23 -11.90
N LEU A 16 12.74 2.34 -11.46
CA LEU A 16 12.36 3.15 -10.30
C LEU A 16 11.28 2.46 -9.47
N VAL A 17 11.48 2.44 -8.16
CA VAL A 17 10.46 2.07 -7.17
C VAL A 17 10.14 3.28 -6.32
N VAL A 18 8.86 3.62 -6.23
CA VAL A 18 8.36 4.68 -5.35
C VAL A 18 7.51 4.04 -4.27
N LEU A 19 7.99 4.14 -3.03
CA LEU A 19 7.27 3.73 -1.85
C LEU A 19 6.59 4.95 -1.24
N VAL A 20 5.27 4.91 -1.17
CA VAL A 20 4.46 5.96 -0.57
C VAL A 20 3.99 5.48 0.80
N ILE A 21 4.54 6.07 1.86
CA ILE A 21 4.05 5.83 3.21
C ILE A 21 2.60 6.32 3.30
N SER A 22 1.70 5.44 3.70
CA SER A 22 0.28 5.72 3.82
C SER A 22 -0.28 5.17 5.12
N ARG A 23 -1.53 5.54 5.42
CA ARG A 23 -2.29 5.09 6.60
C ARG A 23 -3.56 4.38 6.13
N ARG A 24 -4.11 3.52 6.99
CA ARG A 24 -5.21 2.60 6.64
C ARG A 24 -6.44 3.33 6.10
N GLU A 25 -6.84 4.41 6.75
CA GLU A 25 -8.03 5.24 6.48
C GLU A 25 -7.90 6.17 5.25
N LEU A 26 -6.68 6.39 4.74
CA LEU A 26 -6.39 7.41 3.72
C LEU A 26 -6.55 6.92 2.27
N VAL A 27 -7.58 6.11 2.01
CA VAL A 27 -7.90 5.57 0.67
C VAL A 27 -8.02 6.68 -0.37
N HIS A 28 -8.71 7.78 -0.03
CA HIS A 28 -8.90 8.92 -0.92
C HIS A 28 -7.58 9.57 -1.36
N ARG A 29 -6.56 9.60 -0.50
CA ARG A 29 -5.24 10.15 -0.85
C ARG A 29 -4.49 9.23 -1.81
N ARG A 30 -4.55 7.92 -1.57
CA ARG A 30 -3.99 6.93 -2.50
C ARG A 30 -4.64 7.01 -3.87
N MET A 31 -5.97 7.13 -3.92
CA MET A 31 -6.70 7.37 -5.16
C MET A 31 -6.30 8.68 -5.85
N GLY A 32 -6.10 9.76 -5.09
CA GLY A 32 -5.60 11.03 -5.62
C GLY A 32 -4.24 10.88 -6.28
N ILE A 33 -3.32 10.12 -5.68
CA ILE A 33 -2.02 9.81 -6.29
C ILE A 33 -2.20 8.96 -7.55
N ARG A 34 -2.95 7.85 -7.49
CA ARG A 34 -3.24 6.97 -8.64
C ARG A 34 -3.80 7.73 -9.83
N ASN A 35 -4.66 8.71 -9.59
CA ASN A 35 -5.33 9.50 -10.63
C ASN A 35 -4.55 10.75 -11.06
N SER A 36 -3.41 11.05 -10.44
CA SER A 36 -2.54 12.19 -10.79
C SER A 36 -1.20 11.71 -11.31
N TRP A 37 -0.09 12.08 -10.68
CA TRP A 37 1.27 11.83 -11.18
C TRP A 37 1.59 10.33 -11.34
N ALA A 38 0.91 9.45 -10.60
CA ALA A 38 1.10 8.00 -10.75
C ALA A 38 0.49 7.46 -12.05
N LYS A 39 -0.51 8.14 -12.62
CA LYS A 39 -1.13 7.75 -13.90
C LYS A 39 -0.14 7.87 -15.06
N ASP A 40 0.74 8.85 -14.98
CA ASP A 40 1.76 9.13 -15.99
C ASP A 40 3.07 8.35 -15.73
N ALA A 41 3.08 7.46 -14.73
CA ALA A 41 4.25 6.64 -14.40
C ALA A 41 4.65 5.75 -15.59
N SER A 42 5.94 5.73 -15.89
CA SER A 42 6.47 4.88 -16.96
C SER A 42 6.22 3.39 -16.66
N LYS A 43 6.18 2.55 -17.70
CA LYS A 43 6.08 1.08 -17.53
C LYS A 43 7.24 0.47 -16.74
N LYS A 44 8.33 1.22 -16.55
CA LYS A 44 9.53 0.83 -15.80
C LYS A 44 9.53 1.35 -14.35
N MET A 45 8.44 1.97 -13.92
CA MET A 45 8.25 2.46 -12.56
C MET A 45 7.21 1.62 -11.84
N ILE A 46 7.50 1.27 -10.59
CA ILE A 46 6.53 0.65 -9.68
C ILE A 46 6.22 1.63 -8.55
N ILE A 47 4.94 1.79 -8.26
CA ILE A 47 4.47 2.56 -7.10
C ILE A 47 3.83 1.56 -6.14
N ARG A 48 4.20 1.64 -4.86
CA ARG A 48 3.59 0.85 -3.79
C ARG A 48 3.22 1.73 -2.62
N TYR A 49 2.12 1.40 -1.95
CA TYR A 49 1.69 2.08 -0.73
C TYR A 49 2.03 1.22 0.49
N VAL A 50 2.85 1.77 1.38
CA VAL A 50 3.27 1.08 2.60
C VAL A 50 2.32 1.46 3.73
N ILE A 51 1.59 0.47 4.25
CA ILE A 51 0.53 0.65 5.24
C ILE A 51 0.83 -0.25 6.44
N GLY A 52 0.66 0.31 7.65
CA GLY A 52 0.83 -0.43 8.90
C GLY A 52 -0.41 -1.24 9.28
N GLY A 53 -0.30 -1.94 10.39
CA GLY A 53 -1.38 -2.61 11.08
C GLY A 53 -2.24 -1.60 11.86
N PRO A 54 -3.38 -2.06 12.38
CA PRO A 54 -4.28 -1.20 13.15
C PRO A 54 -3.57 -0.60 14.37
N SER A 55 -3.94 0.63 14.75
CA SER A 55 -3.55 1.20 16.04
C SER A 55 -4.43 0.65 17.17
N GLU A 56 -3.93 0.69 18.40
CA GLU A 56 -4.67 0.23 19.60
C GLU A 56 -6.05 0.92 19.73
N ASP A 57 -6.13 2.20 19.39
CA ASP A 57 -7.37 2.99 19.44
C ASP A 57 -8.09 3.07 18.07
N GLU A 58 -7.78 2.19 17.11
CA GLU A 58 -8.40 2.23 15.78
C GLU A 58 -9.86 1.75 15.83
N GLU A 59 -10.79 2.70 15.81
CA GLU A 59 -12.20 2.39 15.61
C GLU A 59 -12.44 1.79 14.22
N ASN A 60 -13.31 0.76 14.16
CA ASN A 60 -13.72 0.11 12.91
C ASN A 60 -12.57 -0.58 12.13
N SER A 61 -11.55 -1.12 12.81
CA SER A 61 -10.43 -1.84 12.18
C SER A 61 -10.89 -2.90 11.17
N GLU A 62 -11.89 -3.73 11.51
CA GLU A 62 -12.40 -4.77 10.60
C GLU A 62 -12.96 -4.19 9.29
N LYS A 63 -13.66 -3.05 9.37
CA LYS A 63 -14.19 -2.35 8.21
C LYS A 63 -13.05 -1.79 7.36
N LEU A 64 -12.01 -1.25 7.98
CA LEU A 64 -10.83 -0.76 7.27
C LEU A 64 -10.06 -1.89 6.60
N ASP A 65 -9.89 -3.04 7.25
CA ASP A 65 -9.25 -4.19 6.63
C ASP A 65 -10.02 -4.70 5.42
N LYS A 66 -11.37 -4.74 5.48
CA LYS A 66 -12.20 -5.08 4.32
C LYS A 66 -12.00 -4.12 3.16
N ILE A 67 -11.96 -2.81 3.43
CA ILE A 67 -11.71 -1.79 2.39
C ILE A 67 -10.31 -1.96 1.79
N LEU A 68 -9.30 -2.24 2.61
CA LEU A 68 -7.93 -2.47 2.15
C LEU A 68 -7.80 -3.78 1.35
N ASP A 69 -8.56 -4.81 1.67
CA ASP A 69 -8.63 -6.06 0.90
C ASP A 69 -9.22 -5.80 -0.49
N GLU A 70 -10.34 -5.08 -0.56
CA GLU A 70 -10.98 -4.68 -1.82
C GLU A 70 -10.03 -3.81 -2.67
N GLU A 71 -9.35 -2.84 -2.03
CA GLU A 71 -8.36 -2.00 -2.70
C GLU A 71 -7.16 -2.80 -3.22
N GLN A 72 -6.65 -3.76 -2.43
CA GLN A 72 -5.55 -4.63 -2.83
C GLN A 72 -5.95 -5.55 -3.99
N GLU A 73 -7.19 -6.05 -4.00
CA GLU A 73 -7.72 -6.85 -5.10
C GLU A 73 -7.85 -6.03 -6.39
N GLN A 74 -8.26 -4.77 -6.27
CA GLN A 74 -8.42 -3.88 -7.41
C GLN A 74 -7.08 -3.40 -8.01
N PHE A 75 -6.13 -2.99 -7.17
CA PHE A 75 -4.92 -2.30 -7.63
C PHE A 75 -3.62 -3.08 -7.45
N GLY A 76 -3.56 -4.01 -6.49
CA GLY A 76 -2.39 -4.86 -6.26
C GLY A 76 -1.12 -4.11 -5.83
N ASP A 77 -1.25 -2.91 -5.28
CA ASP A 77 -0.15 -1.97 -5.00
C ASP A 77 0.06 -1.67 -3.51
N LEU A 78 -0.66 -2.34 -2.60
CA LEU A 78 -0.46 -2.19 -1.15
C LEU A 78 0.61 -3.17 -0.64
N ILE A 79 1.46 -2.68 0.24
CA ILE A 79 2.35 -3.45 1.13
C ILE A 79 1.80 -3.25 2.54
N ARG A 80 1.20 -4.31 3.10
CA ARG A 80 0.54 -4.27 4.41
C ARG A 80 1.37 -5.01 5.45
N TYR A 81 1.76 -4.29 6.50
CA TYR A 81 2.44 -4.87 7.66
C TYR A 81 1.47 -5.04 8.82
N TYR A 82 0.95 -6.24 9.02
CA TYR A 82 0.01 -6.49 10.12
C TYR A 82 0.65 -6.43 11.51
N ASN A 83 1.98 -6.62 11.58
CA ASN A 83 2.75 -6.65 12.82
C ASN A 83 3.43 -5.31 13.17
N ILE A 84 3.31 -4.29 12.32
CA ILE A 84 3.87 -2.95 12.57
C ILE A 84 2.70 -1.99 12.68
N MET A 85 2.40 -1.57 13.91
CA MET A 85 1.30 -0.65 14.19
C MET A 85 1.42 0.67 13.41
N GLU A 86 0.29 1.21 12.96
CA GLU A 86 0.22 2.54 12.37
C GLU A 86 0.50 3.63 13.41
N GLY A 87 1.35 4.60 13.07
CA GLY A 87 1.67 5.71 13.98
C GLY A 87 3.00 6.37 13.67
N TYR A 88 3.16 7.63 14.06
CA TYR A 88 4.39 8.38 13.85
C TYR A 88 5.61 7.72 14.52
N HIS A 89 5.41 7.12 15.70
CA HIS A 89 6.45 6.40 16.44
C HIS A 89 6.94 5.11 15.77
N PHE A 90 6.23 4.60 14.76
CA PHE A 90 6.58 3.37 14.05
C PHE A 90 7.00 3.62 12.60
N LEU A 91 7.11 4.89 12.18
CA LEU A 91 7.45 5.26 10.80
C LEU A 91 8.79 4.66 10.35
N GLN A 92 9.79 4.62 11.24
CA GLN A 92 11.10 4.03 10.93
C GLN A 92 10.97 2.58 10.46
N PHE A 93 10.05 1.80 11.02
CA PHE A 93 9.86 0.40 10.64
C PHE A 93 9.22 0.25 9.26
N LYS A 94 8.52 1.28 8.76
CA LYS A 94 7.98 1.31 7.40
C LYS A 94 9.01 1.71 6.35
N VAL A 95 10.07 2.41 6.75
CA VAL A 95 11.07 2.99 5.85
C VAL A 95 12.34 2.13 5.76
N CYS A 96 12.61 1.26 6.73
CA CYS A 96 13.74 0.32 6.72
C CYS A 96 13.60 -0.85 5.71
N ILE A 97 12.87 -0.67 4.61
CA ILE A 97 12.70 -1.64 3.52
C ILE A 97 13.84 -1.51 2.52
#